data_AF-A0A6G3ZMP5-F1
#
_entry.id   AF-A0A6G3ZMP5-F1
#
_cell.length_a   1.000
_cell.length_b   1.000
_cell.length_c   1.000
_cell.angle_alpha   90.00
_cell.angle_beta   90.00
_cell.angle_gamma   90.00
#
_symmetry.space_group_name_H-M   'P 1'
#
loop_
_entity.id
_entity.type
_entity.pdbx_description
1 polymer ?
#
loop_
_entity_poly.entity_id
_entity_poly.type
_entity_poly.pdbx_seq_one_letter_code
_entity_poly.pdbx_strand_id
1 'polypeptide(L)' 'MPEIYGEYEGDAETQYVACVVCGDLLDLFDPHPMFRDEDVSEVGDVVARTYHFCSDDCRQQWRRKRDAGE' A
#
# COMPACT_ATOMS: atom_id res chain seq x y z
N MET A 1 -2.35 -32.31 22.46
CA MET A 1 -3.27 -31.94 21.37
C MET A 1 -2.74 -30.66 20.77
N PRO A 2 -2.45 -30.58 19.47
CA PRO A 2 -2.02 -29.33 18.86
C PRO A 2 -3.23 -28.40 18.71
N GLU A 3 -3.09 -27.16 19.17
CA GLU A 3 -4.06 -26.09 18.93
C GLU A 3 -4.02 -25.75 17.45
N ILE A 4 -5.05 -26.18 16.73
CA ILE A 4 -5.25 -25.82 15.34
C ILE A 4 -5.63 -24.34 15.36
N TYR A 5 -4.71 -23.46 14.95
CA TYR A 5 -5.04 -22.08 14.60
C TYR A 5 -6.13 -22.17 13.54
N GLY A 6 -7.38 -21.90 13.93
CA GLY A 6 -8.50 -21.92 13.02
C GLY A 6 -8.18 -21.02 11.84
N GLU A 7 -8.21 -21.59 10.64
CA GLU A 7 -8.21 -20.81 9.40
C GLU A 7 -9.31 -19.77 9.55
N TYR A 8 -8.92 -18.50 9.56
CA TYR A 8 -9.87 -17.40 9.59
C TYR A 8 -10.57 -17.38 8.22
N GLU A 9 -11.72 -18.04 8.12
CA GLU A 9 -12.65 -17.98 6.97
C GLU A 9 -13.43 -16.65 6.94
N GLY A 10 -12.77 -15.55 7.31
CA GLY A 10 -13.31 -14.22 7.09
C GLY A 10 -12.73 -13.69 5.79
N ASP A 11 -13.46 -13.85 4.69
CA ASP A 11 -13.32 -12.91 3.57
C ASP A 11 -13.58 -11.53 4.17
N ALA A 12 -12.52 -10.77 4.46
CA ALA A 12 -12.67 -9.41 4.93
C ALA A 12 -13.32 -8.64 3.78
N GLU A 13 -14.63 -8.41 3.88
CA GLU A 13 -15.45 -7.79 2.83
C GLU A 13 -14.91 -6.42 2.40
N THR A 14 -14.09 -5.80 3.26
CA THR A 14 -13.37 -4.56 3.02
C THR A 14 -12.02 -4.58 3.74
N GLN A 15 -10.97 -4.07 3.08
CA GLN A 15 -9.67 -3.82 3.70
C GLN A 15 -9.31 -2.36 3.48
N TYR A 16 -8.98 -1.63 4.54
CA TYR A 16 -8.73 -0.20 4.43
C TYR A 16 -7.25 0.14 4.52
N VAL A 17 -6.83 1.13 3.73
CA VAL A 17 -5.49 1.73 3.76
C VAL A 17 -5.60 3.25 3.78
N ALA A 18 -4.66 3.93 4.43
CA ALA A 18 -4.62 5.38 4.42
C ALA A 18 -3.88 5.92 3.18
N CYS A 19 -4.39 7.00 2.61
CA CYS A 19 -3.66 7.77 1.60
C CYS A 19 -2.36 8.31 2.20
N VAL A 20 -1.24 8.10 1.51
CA VAL A 20 0.09 8.52 1.97
C VAL A 20 0.22 10.04 2.13
N VAL A 21 -0.61 10.83 1.43
CA VAL A 21 -0.51 12.30 1.43
C VAL A 21 -1.42 12.97 2.45
N CYS A 22 -2.72 12.65 2.43
CA CYS A 22 -3.71 13.30 3.27
C CYS A 22 -4.18 12.45 4.46
N GLY A 23 -3.89 11.14 4.45
CA GLY A 23 -4.34 10.21 5.50
C GLY A 23 -5.77 9.69 5.32
N ASP A 24 -6.48 10.07 4.25
CA ASP A 24 -7.85 9.61 4.00
C ASP A 24 -7.90 8.08 3.88
N LEU A 25 -8.90 7.46 4.52
CA LEU A 25 -9.14 6.02 4.43
C LEU A 25 -9.67 5.65 3.04
N LEU A 26 -9.06 4.62 2.46
CA LEU A 26 -9.37 4.06 1.16
C LEU A 26 -9.69 2.58 1.34
N ASP A 27 -10.75 2.12 0.67
CA ASP A 27 -10.95 0.69 0.49
C ASP A 27 -9.95 0.18 -0.55
N LEU A 28 -9.19 -0.86 -0.21
CA LEU A 28 -8.23 -1.50 -1.08
C LEU A 28 -8.88 -2.18 -2.28
N PHE A 29 -10.15 -2.57 -2.15
CA PHE A 29 -10.90 -3.20 -3.24
C PHE A 29 -11.52 -2.19 -4.20
N ASP A 30 -11.69 -0.93 -3.76
CA ASP A 30 -12.16 0.14 -4.64
C ASP A 30 -11.05 0.59 -5.60
N PRO A 31 -11.36 0.99 -6.85
CA PRO A 31 -10.37 1.53 -7.76
C PRO A 31 -9.78 2.85 -7.22
N HIS A 32 -8.47 2.87 -7.00
CA HIS A 32 -7.75 4.08 -6.57
C HIS A 32 -6.33 4.12 -7.15
N PRO A 33 -5.74 5.32 -7.30
CA PRO A 33 -4.36 5.44 -7.78
C PRO A 33 -3.37 4.81 -6.79
N MET A 34 -2.42 4.06 -7.34
CA MET A 34 -1.37 3.37 -6.59
C MET A 34 -0.01 3.55 -7.27
N PHE A 35 1.06 3.44 -6.48
CA PHE A 35 2.43 3.44 -6.96
C PHE A 35 3.21 2.30 -6.31
N ARG A 36 3.82 1.43 -7.13
CA ARG A 36 4.66 0.32 -6.66
C ARG A 36 6.12 0.68 -6.90
N ASP A 37 6.91 0.58 -5.84
CA ASP A 37 8.33 0.81 -5.82
C ASP A 37 9.02 -0.51 -5.53
N GLU A 38 9.93 -0.93 -6.39
CA GLU A 38 10.64 -2.20 -6.27
C GLU A 38 12.13 -1.90 -6.12
N ASP A 39 12.68 -2.34 -5.00
CA ASP A 39 14.10 -2.16 -4.67
C ASP A 39 14.74 -3.53 -4.50
N VAL A 40 15.95 -3.69 -5.03
CA VAL A 40 16.71 -4.94 -4.95
C VAL A 40 17.84 -4.72 -3.95
N SER A 41 17.79 -5.43 -2.84
CA SER A 41 18.82 -5.37 -1.82
C SER A 41 20.16 -5.94 -2.33
N GLU A 42 21.25 -5.61 -1.62
CA GLU A 42 22.60 -6.07 -1.95
C GLU A 42 22.76 -7.59 -1.93
N VAL A 43 21.89 -8.31 -1.20
CA VAL A 43 21.84 -9.78 -1.12
C VAL A 43 20.93 -10.40 -2.16
N GLY A 44 20.28 -9.60 -3.01
CA GLY A 44 19.40 -10.05 -4.09
C GLY A 44 17.92 -10.19 -3.70
N ASP A 45 17.54 -9.85 -2.47
CA ASP A 45 16.12 -9.84 -2.07
C ASP A 45 15.39 -8.66 -2.70
N VAL A 46 14.21 -8.91 -3.27
CA VAL A 46 13.32 -7.90 -3.85
C VAL A 46 12.35 -7.40 -2.78
N VAL A 47 12.45 -6.12 -2.43
CA VAL A 47 11.49 -5.45 -1.55
C VAL A 47 10.57 -4.61 -2.41
N ALA A 48 9.28 -4.97 -2.45
CA ALA A 48 8.24 -4.18 -3.09
C ALA A 48 7.47 -3.37 -2.04
N ARG A 49 7.39 -2.04 -2.23
CA ARG A 49 6.54 -1.14 -1.45
C ARG A 49 5.42 -0.62 -2.33
N THR A 50 4.19 -0.73 -1.86
CA THR A 50 3.01 -0.16 -2.54
C THR A 50 2.49 1.03 -1.76
N TYR A 51 2.35 2.16 -2.44
CA TYR A 51 1.81 3.41 -1.91
C TYR A 51 0.43 3.67 -2.50
N HIS A 52 -0.53 4.01 -1.65
CA HIS A 52 -1.94 4.21 -2.02
C HIS A 52 -2.34 5.68 -1.92
N PHE A 53 -3.16 6.16 -2.86
CA PHE A 53 -3.57 7.56 -2.96
C PHE A 53 -5.08 7.68 -3.15
N CYS A 54 -5.70 8.67 -2.50
CA CYS A 54 -7.13 8.93 -2.67
C CYS A 54 -7.47 9.57 -4.02
N SER A 55 -6.48 10.18 -4.68
CA SER A 55 -6.65 10.88 -5.94
C SER A 55 -5.34 10.96 -6.73
N ASP A 56 -5.46 11.22 -8.03
CA ASP A 56 -4.32 11.49 -8.92
C ASP A 56 -3.53 12.73 -8.48
N ASP A 57 -4.20 13.70 -7.87
CA ASP A 57 -3.55 14.90 -7.33
C ASP A 57 -2.63 14.55 -6.17
N CYS A 58 -3.11 13.75 -5.20
CA CYS A 58 -2.27 13.24 -4.11
C CYS A 58 -1.09 12.42 -4.64
N ARG A 59 -1.31 11.56 -5.64
CA ARG A 59 -0.23 10.80 -6.28
C ARG A 59 0.83 11.73 -6.90
N GLN A 60 0.40 12.77 -7.60
CA GLN A 60 1.32 13.73 -8.24
C GLN A 60 2.07 14.56 -7.22
N GLN A 61 1.41 15.04 -6.16
CA GLN A 61 2.07 15.76 -5.06
C GLN A 61 3.15 14.90 -4.41
N TRP A 62 2.84 13.64 -4.11
CA TRP A 62 3.79 12.71 -3.52
C TRP A 62 4.98 12.45 -4.45
N ARG A 63 4.73 12.18 -5.74
CA ARG A 63 5.81 11.98 -6.73
C ARG A 63 6.76 13.18 -6.79
N ARG A 64 6.22 14.41 -6.81
CA ARG A 64 7.04 15.63 -6.83
C ARG A 64 7.95 15.74 -5.60
N LYS A 65 7.45 15.41 -4.41
CA LYS A 65 8.25 15.42 -3.16
C LYS A 65 9.34 14.35 -3.18
N ARG A 66 8.99 13.14 -3.62
CA ARG A 66 9.95 12.04 -3.77
C ARG A 66 11.07 12.41 -4.75
N ASP A 67 10.72 12.95 -5.92
CA ASP A 67 11.68 13.33 -6.96
C ASP A 67 12.56 14.51 -6.52
N ALA A 68 12.07 15.34 -5.59
CA ALA A 68 12.85 16.40 -4.94
C ALA A 68 13.82 15.89 -3.85
N GLY A 69 13.72 14.62 -3.44
CA GLY A 69 14.56 14.02 -2.42
C GLY A 69 14.19 14.38 -0.97
N GLU A 70 12.94 14.83 -0.75
CA GLU A 70 12.38 15.11 0.60
C GLU A 70 11.85 13.86 1.30
#